data_AF-A0A9P9Q3G5-F1
#
_entry.id   AF-A0A9P9Q3G5-F1
#
_cell.length_a   1.000
_cell.length_b   1.000
_cell.length_c   1.000
_cell.angle_alpha   90.00
_cell.angle_beta   90.00
_cell.angle_gamma   90.00
#
_symmetry.space_group_name_H-M   'P 1'
#
loop_
_entity.id
_entity.type
_entity.pdbx_description
1 polymer ?
#
loop_
_entity_poly.entity_id
_entity_poly.type
_entity_poly.pdbx_seq_one_letter_code
_entity_poly.pdbx_strand_id
1 'polypeptide(L)'
;MSDSFKNAELSTNGWAAQPRSFTKSLSDVNKHEQAKLSVKDVKLPDSEIAKRTYEFAKQQLPEKTFNHSMRVVYYGYAIVQTHFPHLSPLLETYYLTCLLHDLGTTPENMHGTHMSFEYYGAFKALNFLRDSGAPQDQAEAVSEAIIRHADLGETGTLTSLGLLIQLSTVFVRGQATMQPAWRRILFVGISLIASLSALHFAFICCRTFANRVTTSRASWQDASSWIRSMYFIQTTCNVIIPFSPRPEGNVAAKRSSGTTIPRIAI
;
A
#
# COMPACT_ATOMS: atom_id res chain seq x y z
N MET A 1 -38.93 1.57 5.01
CA MET A 1 -37.72 0.73 5.14
C MET A 1 -37.46 0.53 6.62
N SER A 2 -37.50 -0.71 7.12
CA SER A 2 -37.36 -1.02 8.55
C SER A 2 -35.93 -0.79 9.06
N ASP A 3 -35.78 -0.55 10.36
CA ASP A 3 -34.49 -0.24 11.01
C ASP A 3 -33.44 -1.35 10.86
N SER A 4 -33.86 -2.60 10.61
CA SER A 4 -32.92 -3.69 10.33
C SER A 4 -32.22 -3.55 8.97
N PHE A 5 -32.89 -3.00 7.95
CA PHE A 5 -32.24 -2.75 6.64
C PHE A 5 -31.20 -1.64 6.75
N LYS A 6 -31.51 -0.56 7.47
CA LYS A 6 -30.57 0.55 7.71
C LYS A 6 -29.33 0.07 8.46
N ASN A 7 -29.50 -0.74 9.50
CA ASN A 7 -28.36 -1.28 10.27
C ASN A 7 -27.51 -2.25 9.44
N ALA A 8 -28.11 -3.01 8.52
CA ALA A 8 -27.39 -3.87 7.60
C ALA A 8 -26.53 -3.06 6.63
N GLU A 9 -27.08 -2.02 5.98
CA GLU A 9 -26.34 -1.13 5.06
C GLU A 9 -25.15 -0.44 5.76
N LEU A 10 -25.35 0.04 7.00
CA LEU A 10 -24.30 0.64 7.81
C LEU A 10 -23.11 -0.30 8.05
N SER A 11 -23.39 -1.60 8.22
CA SER A 11 -22.37 -2.62 8.46
C SER A 11 -21.71 -3.13 7.18
N THR A 12 -22.48 -3.28 6.08
CA THR A 12 -22.03 -3.86 4.82
C THR A 12 -21.08 -2.92 4.06
N ASN A 13 -21.35 -1.62 4.02
CA ASN A 13 -20.48 -0.67 3.31
C ASN A 13 -19.59 0.15 4.25
N GLY A 14 -19.64 -0.15 5.56
CA GLY A 14 -18.71 0.38 6.54
C GLY A 14 -18.97 1.82 6.95
N TRP A 15 -20.20 2.30 6.87
CA TRP A 15 -20.61 3.66 7.27
C TRP A 15 -20.59 3.93 8.76
N ALA A 16 -20.45 2.90 9.60
CA ALA A 16 -20.32 3.08 11.04
C ALA A 16 -19.18 4.05 11.39
N ALA A 17 -19.46 5.01 12.26
CA ALA A 17 -18.50 6.03 12.66
C ALA A 17 -17.41 5.43 13.55
N GLN A 18 -16.16 5.66 13.18
CA GLN A 18 -14.97 5.28 13.94
C GLN A 18 -14.14 6.52 14.28
N PRO A 19 -13.42 6.53 15.42
CA PRO A 19 -12.45 7.59 15.68
C PRO A 19 -11.41 7.65 14.56
N ARG A 20 -11.03 8.85 14.16
CA ARG A 20 -9.95 9.04 13.19
C ARG A 20 -8.58 8.70 13.77
N SER A 21 -8.38 8.99 15.06
CA SER A 21 -7.13 8.71 15.76
C SER A 21 -6.90 7.21 15.89
N PHE A 22 -5.80 6.71 15.34
CA PHE A 22 -5.41 5.30 15.48
C PHE A 22 -5.23 4.90 16.94
N THR A 23 -4.74 5.81 17.80
CA THR A 23 -4.59 5.53 19.23
C THR A 23 -5.92 5.23 19.89
N LYS A 24 -6.98 5.95 19.51
CA LYS A 24 -8.33 5.72 20.03
C LYS A 24 -8.95 4.47 19.41
N SER A 25 -8.85 4.30 18.10
CA SER A 25 -9.49 3.18 17.38
C SER A 25 -8.85 1.83 17.64
N LEU A 26 -7.59 1.81 18.07
CA LEU A 26 -6.84 0.61 18.44
C LEU A 26 -6.67 0.46 19.96
N SER A 27 -7.42 1.23 20.76
CA SER A 27 -7.27 1.21 22.23
C SER A 27 -7.62 -0.14 22.85
N ASP A 28 -8.67 -0.78 22.34
CA ASP A 28 -9.16 -2.09 22.79
C ASP A 28 -8.48 -3.28 22.08
N VAL A 29 -7.60 -3.01 21.11
CA VAL A 29 -6.91 -4.06 20.35
C VAL A 29 -5.80 -4.68 21.19
N ASN A 30 -5.77 -6.02 21.23
CA ASN A 30 -4.73 -6.76 21.92
C ASN A 30 -3.37 -6.56 21.22
N LYS A 31 -2.49 -5.79 21.87
CA LYS A 31 -1.17 -5.43 21.34
C LYS A 31 -0.18 -6.60 21.24
N HIS A 32 -0.50 -7.72 21.88
CA HIS A 32 0.31 -8.93 21.89
C HIS A 32 -0.15 -9.95 20.85
N GLU A 33 -1.33 -9.75 20.27
CA GLU A 33 -1.87 -10.61 19.23
C GLU A 33 -1.44 -10.09 17.86
N GLN A 34 -0.73 -10.95 17.12
CA GLN A 34 -0.28 -10.63 15.77
C GLN A 34 -1.32 -11.07 14.77
N ALA A 35 -1.68 -10.19 13.85
CA ALA A 35 -2.47 -10.61 12.70
C ALA A 35 -1.66 -11.57 11.82
N LYS A 36 -2.17 -12.80 11.69
CA LYS A 36 -1.56 -13.86 10.86
C LYS A 36 -2.47 -14.12 9.68
N LEU A 37 -1.93 -13.99 8.48
CA LEU A 37 -2.63 -14.32 7.26
C LEU A 37 -1.67 -15.04 6.31
N SER A 38 -2.04 -16.25 5.89
CA SER A 38 -1.40 -16.94 4.78
C SER A 38 -2.10 -16.53 3.49
N VAL A 39 -1.35 -16.22 2.43
CA VAL A 39 -1.94 -15.87 1.11
C VAL A 39 -2.90 -16.94 0.61
N LYS A 40 -2.62 -18.22 0.92
CA LYS A 40 -3.43 -19.36 0.48
C LYS A 40 -4.81 -19.42 1.15
N ASP A 41 -4.94 -18.77 2.31
CA ASP A 41 -6.16 -18.81 3.11
C ASP A 41 -7.09 -17.62 2.81
N VAL A 42 -6.61 -16.67 1.99
CA VAL A 42 -7.36 -15.48 1.61
C VAL A 42 -8.31 -15.79 0.47
N LYS A 43 -9.61 -15.70 0.75
CA LYS A 43 -10.66 -15.73 -0.27
C LYS A 43 -10.95 -14.32 -0.73
N LEU A 44 -10.49 -13.97 -1.93
CA LEU A 44 -10.88 -12.72 -2.57
C LEU A 44 -12.37 -12.80 -2.97
N PRO A 45 -13.10 -11.67 -3.00
CA PRO A 45 -14.51 -11.66 -3.40
C PRO A 45 -14.65 -12.16 -4.84
N ASP A 46 -15.66 -12.99 -5.09
CA ASP A 46 -15.91 -13.63 -6.39
C ASP A 46 -17.10 -13.00 -7.15
N SER A 47 -17.67 -11.92 -6.60
CA SER A 47 -18.72 -11.16 -7.24
C SER A 47 -18.27 -10.56 -8.58
N GLU A 48 -19.25 -10.30 -9.45
CA GLU A 48 -19.00 -9.74 -10.77
C GLU A 48 -18.33 -8.36 -10.69
N ILE A 49 -18.76 -7.51 -9.75
CA ILE A 49 -18.16 -6.19 -9.55
C ILE A 49 -16.71 -6.28 -9.06
N ALA A 50 -16.38 -7.24 -8.19
CA ALA A 50 -15.02 -7.46 -7.73
C ALA A 50 -14.09 -7.90 -8.87
N LYS A 51 -14.55 -8.83 -9.72
CA LYS A 51 -13.80 -9.28 -10.91
C LYS A 51 -13.56 -8.14 -11.89
N ARG A 52 -14.60 -7.36 -12.22
CA ARG A 52 -14.48 -6.18 -13.10
C ARG A 52 -13.52 -5.15 -12.54
N THR A 53 -13.58 -4.89 -11.25
CA THR A 53 -12.70 -3.93 -10.58
C THR A 53 -11.25 -4.40 -10.57
N TYR A 54 -11.01 -5.69 -10.37
CA TYR A 54 -9.67 -6.27 -10.48
C TYR A 54 -9.08 -6.09 -11.88
N GLU A 55 -9.83 -6.47 -12.92
CA GLU A 55 -9.34 -6.34 -14.31
C GLU A 55 -9.12 -4.86 -14.69
N PHE A 56 -10.05 -3.98 -14.31
CA PHE A 56 -9.92 -2.54 -14.52
C PHE A 56 -8.67 -1.98 -13.83
N ALA A 57 -8.49 -2.26 -12.54
CA ALA A 57 -7.34 -1.78 -11.79
C ALA A 57 -6.02 -2.32 -12.37
N LYS A 58 -5.99 -3.59 -12.77
CA LYS A 58 -4.82 -4.22 -13.39
C LYS A 58 -4.46 -3.62 -14.75
N GLN A 59 -5.46 -3.19 -15.51
CA GLN A 59 -5.26 -2.53 -16.79
C GLN A 59 -4.81 -1.07 -16.65
N GLN A 60 -5.39 -0.33 -15.70
CA GLN A 60 -5.18 1.12 -15.58
C GLN A 60 -3.96 1.49 -14.73
N LEU A 61 -3.66 0.71 -13.70
CA LEU A 61 -2.58 1.03 -12.76
C LEU A 61 -1.24 0.52 -13.29
N PRO A 62 -0.15 1.28 -13.09
CA PRO A 62 1.19 0.74 -13.21
C PRO A 62 1.35 -0.48 -12.29
N GLU A 63 2.06 -1.51 -12.75
CA GLU A 63 2.22 -2.79 -12.04
C GLU A 63 2.59 -2.62 -10.55
N LYS A 64 3.50 -1.68 -10.25
CA LYS A 64 3.93 -1.39 -8.88
C LYS A 64 2.79 -0.86 -7.99
N THR A 65 1.92 -0.01 -8.54
CA THR A 65 0.77 0.57 -7.86
C THR A 65 -0.34 -0.47 -7.68
N PHE A 66 -0.56 -1.30 -8.70
CA PHE A 66 -1.46 -2.45 -8.59
C PHE A 66 -1.01 -3.42 -7.48
N ASN A 67 0.28 -3.78 -7.48
CA ASN A 67 0.85 -4.64 -6.44
C ASN A 67 0.80 -3.99 -5.06
N HIS A 68 0.94 -2.66 -4.95
CA HIS A 68 0.71 -1.93 -3.71
C HIS A 68 -0.73 -2.12 -3.22
N SER A 69 -1.70 -1.87 -4.08
CA SER A 69 -3.13 -2.04 -3.79
C SER A 69 -3.46 -3.46 -3.33
N MET A 70 -2.90 -4.48 -3.99
CA MET A 70 -3.06 -5.88 -3.56
C MET A 70 -2.45 -6.15 -2.18
N ARG A 71 -1.30 -5.56 -1.84
CA ARG A 71 -0.78 -5.67 -0.46
C ARG A 71 -1.76 -5.04 0.52
N VAL A 72 -2.28 -3.85 0.23
CA VAL A 72 -3.27 -3.18 1.10
C VAL A 72 -4.45 -4.11 1.38
N VAL A 73 -5.02 -4.78 0.36
CA VAL A 73 -6.07 -5.82 0.52
C VAL A 73 -5.68 -6.85 1.58
N TYR A 74 -4.52 -7.51 1.42
CA TYR A 74 -4.11 -8.57 2.33
C TYR A 74 -3.88 -8.08 3.77
N TYR A 75 -3.32 -6.88 3.93
CA TYR A 75 -3.15 -6.29 5.26
C TYR A 75 -4.50 -6.01 5.93
N GLY A 76 -5.46 -5.43 5.23
CA GLY A 76 -6.80 -5.19 5.78
C GLY A 76 -7.53 -6.47 6.14
N TYR A 77 -7.43 -7.51 5.31
CA TYR A 77 -8.03 -8.81 5.60
C TYR A 77 -7.43 -9.42 6.89
N ALA A 78 -6.11 -9.34 7.05
CA ALA A 78 -5.44 -9.82 8.26
C ALA A 78 -5.89 -9.04 9.52
N ILE A 79 -6.00 -7.71 9.39
CA ILE A 79 -6.48 -6.81 10.43
C ILE A 79 -7.91 -7.17 10.84
N VAL A 80 -8.82 -7.32 9.87
CA VAL A 80 -10.22 -7.65 10.12
C VAL A 80 -10.35 -9.03 10.77
N GLN A 81 -9.69 -10.04 10.24
CA GLN A 81 -9.79 -11.41 10.76
C GLN A 81 -9.33 -11.52 12.23
N THR A 82 -8.32 -10.73 12.63
CA THR A 82 -7.70 -10.84 13.95
C THR A 82 -8.29 -9.84 14.94
N HIS A 83 -8.38 -8.57 14.55
CA HIS A 83 -8.61 -7.45 15.47
C HIS A 83 -10.01 -6.85 15.34
N PHE A 84 -10.64 -6.99 14.18
CA PHE A 84 -11.95 -6.39 13.90
C PHE A 84 -12.89 -7.34 13.16
N PRO A 85 -13.20 -8.54 13.71
CA PRO A 85 -14.00 -9.54 13.00
C PRO A 85 -15.41 -9.05 12.64
N HIS A 86 -15.94 -8.08 13.41
CA HIS A 86 -17.22 -7.42 13.15
C HIS A 86 -17.22 -6.60 11.84
N LEU A 87 -16.06 -6.28 11.27
CA LEU A 87 -15.92 -5.62 9.97
C LEU A 87 -15.88 -6.61 8.80
N SER A 88 -16.03 -7.92 9.03
CA SER A 88 -16.06 -8.89 7.92
C SER A 88 -17.09 -8.58 6.82
N PRO A 89 -18.30 -8.04 7.12
CA PRO A 89 -19.28 -7.70 6.08
C PRO A 89 -18.81 -6.65 5.06
N LEU A 90 -17.86 -5.77 5.42
CA LEU A 90 -17.38 -4.72 4.51
C LEU A 90 -16.20 -5.12 3.62
N LEU A 91 -15.73 -6.36 3.71
CA LEU A 91 -14.51 -6.81 3.02
C LEU A 91 -14.59 -6.70 1.49
N GLU A 92 -15.76 -6.90 0.89
CA GLU A 92 -15.92 -6.68 -0.56
C GLU A 92 -15.77 -5.20 -0.91
N THR A 93 -16.49 -4.31 -0.23
CA THR A 93 -16.39 -2.86 -0.45
C THR A 93 -14.97 -2.34 -0.17
N TYR A 94 -14.31 -2.91 0.83
CA TYR A 94 -12.90 -2.67 1.12
C TYR A 94 -11.97 -3.16 0.00
N TYR A 95 -12.22 -4.33 -0.58
CA TYR A 95 -11.47 -4.83 -1.73
C TYR A 95 -11.56 -3.87 -2.92
N LEU A 96 -12.76 -3.40 -3.25
CA LEU A 96 -12.98 -2.39 -4.30
C LEU A 96 -12.20 -1.09 -3.99
N THR A 97 -12.30 -0.61 -2.75
CA THR A 97 -11.59 0.58 -2.28
C THR A 97 -10.09 0.44 -2.43
N CYS A 98 -9.51 -0.70 -2.02
CA CYS A 98 -8.08 -0.94 -2.13
C CYS A 98 -7.59 -0.89 -3.57
N LEU A 99 -8.31 -1.53 -4.50
CA LEU A 99 -7.93 -1.57 -5.90
C LEU A 99 -8.00 -0.20 -6.59
N LEU A 100 -8.85 0.70 -6.09
CA LEU A 100 -9.13 1.98 -6.73
C LEU A 100 -8.52 3.19 -6.02
N HIS A 101 -8.02 3.06 -4.79
CA HIS A 101 -7.58 4.23 -3.99
C HIS A 101 -6.47 5.06 -4.62
N ASP A 102 -5.59 4.41 -5.39
CA ASP A 102 -4.47 5.05 -6.09
C ASP A 102 -4.77 5.33 -7.57
N LEU A 103 -6.02 5.20 -8.03
CA LEU A 103 -6.40 5.41 -9.43
C LEU A 103 -6.04 6.82 -9.91
N GLY A 104 -6.14 7.83 -9.04
CA GLY A 104 -5.76 9.20 -9.37
C GLY A 104 -4.25 9.38 -9.68
N THR A 105 -3.40 8.40 -9.32
CA THR A 105 -1.94 8.51 -9.46
C THR A 105 -1.39 8.05 -10.81
N THR A 106 -2.25 7.57 -11.72
CA THR A 106 -1.83 7.17 -13.06
C THR A 106 -1.31 8.39 -13.84
N PRO A 107 -0.34 8.22 -14.75
CA PRO A 107 0.16 9.33 -15.57
C PRO A 107 -0.96 10.07 -16.32
N GLU A 108 -1.89 9.34 -16.93
CA GLU A 108 -3.08 9.89 -17.57
C GLU A 108 -3.91 10.79 -16.63
N ASN A 109 -4.20 10.31 -15.42
CA ASN A 109 -5.04 11.05 -14.49
C ASN A 109 -4.31 12.25 -13.87
N MET A 110 -3.00 12.13 -13.62
CA MET A 110 -2.15 13.23 -13.12
C MET A 110 -2.02 14.38 -14.12
N HIS A 111 -2.06 14.09 -15.43
CA HIS A 111 -2.06 15.13 -16.47
C HIS A 111 -3.46 15.62 -16.85
N GLY A 112 -4.50 14.85 -16.51
CA GLY A 112 -5.89 15.14 -16.89
C GLY A 112 -6.65 16.10 -15.98
N THR A 113 -6.07 16.51 -14.84
CA THR A 113 -6.73 17.42 -13.88
C THR A 113 -5.72 18.22 -13.06
N HIS A 114 -6.18 19.31 -12.44
CA HIS A 114 -5.45 20.04 -11.39
C HIS A 114 -5.98 19.74 -9.97
N MET A 115 -7.00 18.88 -9.83
CA MET A 115 -7.48 18.44 -8.52
C MET A 115 -6.48 17.49 -7.85
N SER A 116 -6.46 17.42 -6.51
CA SER A 116 -5.66 16.41 -5.82
C SER A 116 -6.09 15.00 -6.23
N PHE A 117 -5.12 14.08 -6.29
CA PHE A 117 -5.31 12.75 -6.86
C PHE A 117 -6.35 11.93 -6.07
N GLU A 118 -6.52 12.19 -4.77
CA GLU A 118 -7.50 11.54 -3.92
C GLU A 118 -8.92 11.87 -4.37
N TYR A 119 -9.20 13.16 -4.62
CA TYR A 119 -10.52 13.61 -5.08
C TYR A 119 -10.82 13.16 -6.50
N TYR A 120 -9.88 13.32 -7.41
CA TYR A 120 -10.11 12.92 -8.80
C TYR A 120 -10.17 11.40 -8.95
N GLY A 121 -9.31 10.68 -8.23
CA GLY A 121 -9.34 9.22 -8.15
C GLY A 121 -10.68 8.71 -7.62
N ALA A 122 -11.19 9.32 -6.54
CA ALA A 122 -12.50 8.97 -5.99
C ALA A 122 -13.64 9.23 -6.98
N PHE A 123 -13.65 10.37 -7.67
CA PHE A 123 -14.65 10.67 -8.70
C PHE A 123 -14.62 9.64 -9.85
N LYS A 124 -13.43 9.26 -10.29
CA LYS A 124 -13.25 8.23 -11.32
C LYS A 124 -13.72 6.85 -10.83
N ALA A 125 -13.40 6.50 -9.59
CA ALA A 125 -13.84 5.25 -8.96
C ALA A 125 -15.36 5.19 -8.81
N LEU A 126 -15.99 6.27 -8.36
CA LEU A 126 -17.45 6.38 -8.23
C LEU A 126 -18.15 6.13 -9.56
N ASN A 127 -17.72 6.79 -10.63
CA ASN A 127 -18.32 6.62 -11.95
C ASN A 127 -18.09 5.20 -12.48
N PHE A 128 -16.87 4.68 -12.38
CA PHE A 128 -16.55 3.31 -12.81
C PHE A 128 -17.44 2.27 -12.11
N LEU A 129 -17.61 2.38 -10.79
CA LEU A 129 -18.41 1.42 -10.02
C LEU A 129 -19.89 1.51 -10.38
N ARG A 130 -20.44 2.73 -10.54
CA ARG A 130 -21.82 2.93 -11.00
C ARG A 130 -22.06 2.33 -12.37
N ASP A 131 -21.16 2.61 -13.32
CA ASP A 131 -21.25 2.08 -14.69
C ASP A 131 -21.07 0.56 -14.74
N SER A 132 -20.34 0.00 -13.77
CA SER A 132 -20.12 -1.44 -13.62
C SER A 132 -21.26 -2.17 -12.90
N GLY A 133 -22.29 -1.46 -12.44
CA GLY A 133 -23.48 -2.01 -11.80
C GLY A 133 -23.40 -2.16 -10.28
N ALA A 134 -22.43 -1.51 -9.62
CA ALA A 134 -22.39 -1.48 -8.15
C ALA A 134 -23.61 -0.73 -7.58
N PRO A 135 -24.15 -1.15 -6.42
CA PRO A 135 -25.13 -0.36 -5.69
C PRO A 135 -24.61 1.05 -5.40
N GLN A 136 -25.48 2.05 -5.47
CA GLN A 136 -25.10 3.44 -5.22
C GLN A 136 -24.41 3.63 -3.86
N ASP A 137 -24.96 3.03 -2.81
CA ASP A 137 -24.41 3.08 -1.45
C ASP A 137 -22.97 2.53 -1.38
N GLN A 138 -22.69 1.42 -2.07
CA GLN A 138 -21.34 0.83 -2.13
C GLN A 138 -20.36 1.74 -2.89
N ALA A 139 -20.79 2.30 -4.02
CA ALA A 139 -19.96 3.19 -4.82
C ALA A 139 -19.63 4.51 -4.08
N GLU A 140 -20.60 5.06 -3.36
CA GLU A 140 -20.43 6.24 -2.51
C GLU A 140 -19.51 5.95 -1.31
N ALA A 141 -19.64 4.79 -0.67
CA ALA A 141 -18.75 4.37 0.42
C ALA A 141 -17.29 4.25 -0.05
N VAL A 142 -17.06 3.63 -1.22
CA VAL A 142 -15.74 3.56 -1.85
C VAL A 142 -15.21 4.97 -2.13
N SER A 143 -16.03 5.84 -2.72
CA SER A 143 -15.62 7.22 -3.04
C SER A 143 -15.21 8.01 -1.78
N GLU A 144 -16.03 7.99 -0.73
CA GLU A 144 -15.74 8.67 0.55
C GLU A 144 -14.43 8.15 1.17
N ALA A 145 -14.24 6.83 1.18
CA ALA A 145 -13.03 6.22 1.72
C ALA A 145 -11.78 6.59 0.90
N ILE A 146 -11.88 6.66 -0.42
CA ILE A 146 -10.77 7.09 -1.29
C ILE A 146 -10.44 8.57 -1.08
N ILE A 147 -11.43 9.46 -0.98
CA ILE A 147 -11.17 10.90 -0.73
C ILE A 147 -10.31 11.07 0.52
N ARG A 148 -10.59 10.27 1.56
CA ARG A 148 -10.00 10.44 2.89
C ARG A 148 -8.88 9.45 3.19
N HIS A 149 -8.44 8.60 2.27
CA HIS A 149 -7.46 7.54 2.57
C HIS A 149 -6.06 8.09 2.95
N ALA A 150 -5.74 9.33 2.59
CA ALA A 150 -4.53 10.04 2.98
C ALA A 150 -4.77 11.14 4.03
N ASP A 151 -6.02 11.34 4.44
CA ASP A 151 -6.45 12.34 5.42
C ASP A 151 -6.18 11.83 6.86
N LEU A 152 -4.91 11.75 7.24
CA LEU A 152 -4.48 11.27 8.57
C LEU A 152 -4.65 12.36 9.65
N GLY A 153 -5.06 11.99 10.87
CA GLY A 153 -5.21 12.98 11.96
C GLY A 153 -5.78 12.41 13.26
N GLU A 154 -5.87 13.25 14.29
CA GLU A 154 -6.13 12.82 15.68
C GLU A 154 -7.54 13.16 16.21
N THR A 155 -8.32 13.93 15.44
CA THR A 155 -9.63 14.44 15.85
C THR A 155 -10.73 14.08 14.86
N GLY A 156 -11.98 14.07 15.32
CA GLY A 156 -13.14 13.72 14.52
C GLY A 156 -13.29 12.22 14.24
N THR A 157 -14.19 11.91 13.31
CA THR A 157 -14.58 10.54 12.94
C THR A 157 -14.41 10.29 11.44
N LEU A 158 -14.28 9.01 11.10
CA LEU A 158 -14.26 8.43 9.76
C LEU A 158 -15.33 7.34 9.68
N THR A 159 -15.58 6.82 8.48
CA THR A 159 -16.27 5.54 8.29
C THR A 159 -15.37 4.38 8.73
N SER A 160 -15.92 3.25 9.14
CA SER A 160 -15.16 2.01 9.39
C SER A 160 -14.32 1.59 8.19
N LEU A 161 -14.88 1.76 6.99
CA LEU A 161 -14.16 1.53 5.73
C LEU A 161 -12.96 2.50 5.59
N GLY A 162 -13.18 3.79 5.87
CA GLY A 162 -12.16 4.83 5.87
C GLY A 162 -11.03 4.57 6.87
N LEU A 163 -11.37 4.14 8.09
CA LEU A 163 -10.38 3.74 9.09
C LEU A 163 -9.55 2.55 8.58
N LEU A 164 -10.19 1.50 8.05
CA LEU A 164 -9.51 0.29 7.62
C LEU A 164 -8.54 0.57 6.45
N ILE A 165 -8.92 1.41 5.48
CA ILE A 165 -8.02 1.80 4.38
C ILE A 165 -6.86 2.66 4.88
N GLN A 166 -7.09 3.60 5.82
CA GLN A 166 -6.00 4.39 6.39
C GLN A 166 -5.00 3.53 7.15
N LEU A 167 -5.49 2.64 8.04
CA LEU A 167 -4.64 1.69 8.75
C LEU A 167 -3.79 0.91 7.75
N SER A 168 -4.44 0.24 6.80
CA SER A 168 -3.78 -0.67 5.86
C SER A 168 -2.75 0.05 4.97
N THR A 169 -3.08 1.23 4.45
CA THR A 169 -2.14 2.01 3.62
C THR A 169 -0.96 2.55 4.42
N VAL A 170 -1.15 2.96 5.69
CA VAL A 170 -0.06 3.37 6.57
C VAL A 170 0.86 2.18 6.88
N PHE A 171 0.30 1.01 7.18
CA PHE A 171 1.09 -0.20 7.44
C PHE A 171 1.92 -0.62 6.23
N VAL A 172 1.36 -0.56 5.01
CA VAL A 172 2.09 -0.90 3.78
C VAL A 172 3.16 0.14 3.44
N ARG A 173 2.90 1.44 3.71
CA ARG A 173 3.84 2.54 3.39
C ARG A 173 4.97 2.68 4.41
N GLY A 174 4.74 2.35 5.68
CA GLY A 174 5.70 2.64 6.71
C GLY A 174 5.46 1.92 8.03
N GLN A 175 5.93 0.67 8.13
CA GLN A 175 6.36 0.16 9.45
C GLN A 175 7.32 1.17 10.12
N ALA A 176 8.13 1.87 9.31
CA ALA A 176 8.98 3.04 9.58
C ALA A 176 8.47 4.08 10.60
N THR A 177 7.28 4.61 10.35
CA THR A 177 6.77 5.84 10.99
C THR A 177 5.74 5.57 12.08
N MET A 178 5.33 4.31 12.24
CA MET A 178 4.45 3.91 13.32
C MET A 178 5.19 3.83 14.65
N GLN A 179 4.53 4.33 15.70
CA GLN A 179 5.04 4.20 17.07
C GLN A 179 5.34 2.71 17.36
N PRO A 180 6.44 2.41 18.07
CA PRO A 180 6.90 1.03 18.28
C PRO A 180 5.84 0.07 18.84
N ALA A 181 4.88 0.59 19.61
CA ALA A 181 3.76 -0.18 20.16
C ALA A 181 2.84 -0.76 19.08
N TRP A 182 2.61 -0.03 17.97
CA TRP A 182 1.69 -0.46 16.92
C TRP A 182 2.33 -1.41 15.89
N ARG A 183 3.67 -1.41 15.79
CA ARG A 183 4.41 -2.35 14.92
C ARG A 183 4.23 -3.81 15.32
N ARG A 184 3.89 -4.09 16.59
CA ARG A 184 3.77 -5.45 17.13
C ARG A 184 2.42 -6.12 16.83
N ILE A 185 1.35 -5.34 16.65
CA ILE A 185 -0.01 -5.82 16.37
C ILE A 185 -0.12 -6.48 14.99
N LEU A 186 0.65 -5.98 14.03
CA LEU A 186 0.66 -6.47 12.65
C LEU A 186 2.08 -6.81 12.19
N PHE A 187 2.84 -7.51 13.03
CA PHE A 187 3.89 -8.35 12.47
C PHE A 187 3.21 -9.48 11.70
N VAL A 188 2.74 -9.17 10.49
CA VAL A 188 2.19 -10.18 9.60
C VAL A 188 3.36 -11.05 9.25
N GLY A 189 3.34 -12.27 9.78
CA GLY A 189 4.52 -13.14 9.87
C GLY A 189 5.32 -13.14 8.57
N ILE A 190 6.64 -13.27 8.69
CA ILE A 190 7.62 -13.23 7.59
C ILE A 190 7.17 -14.04 6.36
N SER A 191 6.35 -15.09 6.51
CA SER A 191 5.73 -15.81 5.39
C SER A 191 4.84 -14.96 4.46
N LEU A 192 4.07 -13.98 4.95
CA LEU A 192 3.27 -13.09 4.07
C LEU A 192 4.16 -12.09 3.35
N ILE A 193 5.08 -11.42 4.08
CA ILE A 193 6.02 -10.46 3.49
C ILE A 193 6.96 -11.17 2.51
N ALA A 194 7.47 -12.37 2.83
CA ALA A 194 8.31 -13.15 1.93
C ALA A 194 7.54 -13.70 0.74
N SER A 195 6.28 -14.15 0.89
CA SER A 195 5.47 -14.60 -0.26
C SER A 195 5.09 -13.44 -1.18
N LEU A 196 4.76 -12.26 -0.63
CA LEU A 196 4.43 -11.07 -1.41
C LEU A 196 5.69 -10.37 -1.98
N SER A 197 6.84 -10.47 -1.32
CA SER A 197 8.12 -9.91 -1.79
C SER A 197 8.84 -10.84 -2.78
N ALA A 198 8.66 -12.17 -2.66
CA ALA A 198 9.08 -13.14 -3.68
C ALA A 198 8.23 -13.03 -4.96
N LEU A 199 7.04 -12.41 -4.86
CA LEU A 199 6.21 -11.98 -5.99
C LEU A 199 6.55 -10.56 -6.52
N HIS A 200 7.70 -10.00 -6.14
CA HIS A 200 8.50 -8.92 -6.78
C HIS A 200 8.91 -7.77 -5.82
N PHE A 201 10.23 -7.68 -5.62
CA PHE A 201 11.07 -6.61 -5.05
C PHE A 201 10.39 -5.38 -4.42
N ALA A 202 10.26 -5.40 -3.09
CA ALA A 202 9.80 -4.29 -2.25
C ALA A 202 10.75 -3.08 -2.15
N PHE A 203 11.98 -3.15 -2.69
CA PHE A 203 13.02 -2.14 -2.44
C PHE A 203 12.82 -0.78 -3.16
N ILE A 204 12.01 -0.72 -4.22
CA ILE A 204 11.87 0.50 -5.06
C ILE A 204 10.63 1.35 -4.67
N CYS A 205 9.69 0.79 -3.91
CA CYS A 205 8.39 1.41 -3.62
C CYS A 205 8.52 2.69 -2.78
N CYS A 206 9.34 2.68 -1.72
CA CYS A 206 9.59 3.87 -0.88
C CYS A 206 10.22 5.04 -1.66
N ARG A 207 11.16 4.76 -2.58
CA ARG A 207 11.90 5.80 -3.31
C ARG A 207 11.04 6.52 -4.34
N THR A 208 10.08 5.81 -4.94
CA THR A 208 9.21 6.37 -6.00
C THR A 208 8.06 7.21 -5.42
N PHE A 209 7.51 6.82 -4.27
CA PHE A 209 6.50 7.61 -3.55
C PHE A 209 7.12 8.87 -2.93
N ALA A 210 8.29 8.75 -2.30
CA ALA A 210 9.03 9.91 -1.79
C ALA A 210 9.30 10.93 -2.91
N ASN A 211 9.75 10.47 -4.09
CA ASN A 211 9.95 11.34 -5.25
C ASN A 211 8.66 12.00 -5.80
N ARG A 212 7.47 11.45 -5.51
CA ARG A 212 6.17 12.07 -5.88
C ARG A 212 5.69 13.10 -4.87
N VAL A 213 6.05 12.94 -3.59
CA VAL A 213 5.75 13.89 -2.52
C VAL A 213 6.75 15.05 -2.49
N THR A 214 8.01 14.81 -2.88
CA THR A 214 9.05 15.85 -2.87
C THR A 214 9.23 16.50 -4.23
N THR A 215 8.37 17.47 -4.57
CA THR A 215 8.69 18.54 -5.53
C THR A 215 9.14 19.83 -4.85
N SER A 216 9.26 19.87 -3.51
CA SER A 216 9.84 21.00 -2.78
C SER A 216 11.03 20.60 -1.90
N ARG A 217 12.10 21.37 -2.04
CA ARG A 217 13.45 21.17 -1.51
C ARG A 217 13.53 21.51 0.00
N ALA A 218 12.98 20.68 0.87
CA ALA A 218 13.16 20.87 2.32
C ALA A 218 13.03 19.57 3.14
N SER A 219 14.15 18.86 3.36
CA SER A 219 14.54 18.26 4.67
C SER A 219 15.69 17.23 4.50
N TRP A 220 16.94 17.69 4.49
CA TRP A 220 18.12 16.80 4.45
C TRP A 220 18.48 16.18 5.81
N GLN A 221 17.82 16.57 6.90
CA GLN A 221 18.09 16.03 8.25
C GLN A 221 17.40 14.67 8.49
N ASP A 222 16.24 14.41 7.88
CA ASP A 222 15.52 13.12 8.00
C ASP A 222 16.18 11.96 7.26
N ALA A 223 16.98 12.25 6.22
CA ALA A 223 17.66 11.24 5.42
C ALA A 223 18.71 10.42 6.22
N SER A 224 19.25 10.99 7.30
CA SER A 224 20.31 10.35 8.11
C SER A 224 19.81 9.21 8.99
N SER A 225 18.57 9.30 9.51
CA SER A 225 17.93 8.21 10.27
C SER A 225 17.45 7.08 9.35
N TRP A 226 17.05 7.44 8.12
CA TRP A 226 16.71 6.52 7.03
C TRP A 226 17.89 5.65 6.60
N ILE A 227 19.08 6.25 6.42
CA ILE A 227 20.30 5.51 6.03
C ILE A 227 20.69 4.49 7.11
N ARG A 228 20.59 4.85 8.40
CA ARG A 228 20.90 3.91 9.51
C ARG A 228 19.94 2.72 9.56
N SER A 229 18.66 2.91 9.23
CA SER A 229 17.67 1.83 9.18
C SER A 229 17.87 0.89 7.98
N MET A 230 18.35 1.41 6.84
CA MET A 230 18.70 0.60 5.67
C MET A 230 19.88 -0.35 5.95
N TYR A 231 20.91 0.11 6.69
CA TYR A 231 22.06 -0.72 7.04
C TYR A 231 21.71 -1.92 7.95
N PHE A 232 20.68 -1.79 8.80
CA PHE A 232 20.21 -2.86 9.69
C PHE A 232 19.47 -3.98 8.95
N ILE A 233 18.75 -3.63 7.88
CA ILE A 233 18.10 -4.60 6.97
C ILE A 233 19.15 -5.34 6.13
N GLN A 234 20.23 -4.67 5.74
CA GLN A 234 21.29 -5.28 4.94
C GLN A 234 22.13 -6.31 5.72
N THR A 235 22.34 -6.10 7.02
CA THR A 235 23.10 -7.03 7.88
C THR A 235 22.34 -8.31 8.20
N THR A 236 21.00 -8.26 8.26
CA THR A 236 20.17 -9.44 8.54
C THR A 236 19.99 -10.35 7.31
N CYS A 237 20.03 -9.80 6.09
CA CYS A 237 19.98 -10.60 4.85
C CYS A 237 21.30 -11.30 4.51
N ASN A 238 22.46 -10.75 4.88
CA ASN A 238 23.78 -11.34 4.57
C ASN A 238 24.15 -12.57 5.42
N VAL A 239 23.39 -12.88 6.48
CA VAL A 239 23.67 -14.05 7.35
C VAL A 239 23.04 -15.34 6.80
N ILE A 240 22.15 -15.27 5.80
CA ILE A 240 21.32 -16.42 5.37
C ILE A 240 21.69 -16.95 3.96
N ILE A 241 22.54 -16.25 3.19
CA ILE A 241 22.97 -16.71 1.86
C ILE A 241 24.50 -16.91 1.85
N PRO A 242 25.02 -18.16 1.88
CA PRO A 242 26.44 -18.36 1.67
C PRO A 242 26.80 -18.03 0.23
N PHE A 243 27.82 -17.20 0.06
CA PHE A 243 28.37 -16.76 -1.21
C PHE A 243 28.95 -17.99 -1.96
N SER A 244 28.38 -18.37 -3.09
CA SER A 244 29.05 -19.29 -4.02
C SER A 244 29.90 -18.49 -5.01
N PRO A 245 31.20 -18.78 -5.18
CA PRO A 245 32.04 -18.05 -6.12
C PRO A 245 31.62 -18.34 -7.57
N ARG A 246 31.66 -17.30 -8.43
CA ARG A 246 31.42 -17.41 -9.88
C ARG A 246 32.59 -18.11 -10.57
N PRO A 247 32.37 -18.84 -11.67
CA PRO A 247 33.45 -19.38 -12.49
C PRO A 247 34.16 -18.26 -13.27
N GLU A 248 35.49 -18.30 -13.27
CA GLU A 248 36.38 -17.40 -13.99
C GLU A 248 36.28 -17.62 -15.51
N GLY A 249 35.90 -16.59 -16.24
CA GLY A 249 35.96 -16.54 -17.71
C GLY A 249 37.15 -15.69 -18.15
N ASN A 250 38.10 -16.34 -18.84
CA ASN A 250 39.28 -15.72 -19.45
C ASN A 250 38.92 -14.59 -20.43
N VAL A 251 39.45 -13.38 -20.19
CA VAL A 251 39.58 -12.36 -21.23
C VAL A 251 41.05 -11.95 -21.32
N ALA A 252 41.69 -12.41 -22.39
CA ALA A 252 43.07 -12.11 -22.74
C ALA A 252 43.23 -10.65 -23.17
N ALA A 253 44.14 -9.93 -22.51
CA ALA A 253 44.57 -8.59 -22.90
C ALA A 253 45.51 -8.67 -24.13
N LYS A 254 45.13 -8.04 -25.24
CA LYS A 254 46.05 -7.75 -26.36
C LYS A 254 46.62 -6.35 -26.17
N ARG A 255 47.92 -6.29 -25.86
CA ARG A 255 48.76 -5.08 -25.97
C ARG A 255 49.05 -4.79 -27.44
N SER A 256 48.96 -3.52 -27.85
CA SER A 256 49.66 -3.01 -29.02
C SER A 256 50.39 -1.71 -28.64
N SER A 257 51.57 -1.60 -29.23
CA SER A 257 52.73 -0.77 -28.89
C SER A 257 52.58 0.72 -29.21
N GLY A 258 53.40 1.53 -28.54
CA GLY A 258 53.34 2.99 -28.55
C GLY A 258 53.89 3.66 -29.81
N THR A 259 53.75 4.98 -29.86
CA THR A 259 54.67 5.87 -30.56
C THR A 259 54.71 7.24 -29.86
N THR A 260 55.93 7.59 -29.50
CA THR A 260 56.64 8.78 -29.02
C THR A 260 56.02 10.18 -29.23
N ILE A 261 56.09 10.99 -28.18
CA ILE A 261 55.92 12.46 -28.12
C ILE A 261 57.26 13.16 -28.44
N PRO A 262 57.26 14.37 -29.05
CA PRO A 262 58.16 15.40 -28.52
C PRO A 262 57.53 16.81 -28.37
N ARG A 263 57.80 17.40 -27.18
CA ARG A 263 58.25 18.79 -26.84
C ARG A 263 57.45 20.01 -27.36
N ILE A 264 57.37 21.21 -26.74
CA ILE A 264 57.84 21.90 -25.50
C ILE A 264 57.08 23.25 -25.46
N ALA A 265 56.89 23.84 -24.26
CA ALA A 265 56.97 25.27 -23.88
C ALA A 265 55.95 25.54 -22.74
N ILE A 266 56.26 26.05 -21.54
CA ILE A 266 57.48 26.52 -20.85
C ILE A 266 57.30 26.07 -19.39
#